data_AF-A0A9D5III1-F1
#
_entry.id   AF-A0A9D5III1-F1
#
_cell.length_a   1.000
_cell.length_b   1.000
_cell.length_c   1.000
_cell.angle_alpha   90.00
_cell.angle_beta   90.00
_cell.angle_gamma   90.00
#
_symmetry.space_group_name_H-M   'P 1'
#
loop_
_entity.id
_entity.type
_entity.pdbx_description
1 polymer ?
#
loop_
_entity_poly.entity_id
_entity_poly.type
_entity_poly.pdbx_seq_one_letter_code
_entity_poly.pdbx_strand_id
1 'polypeptide(L)'
;MVTLWQGQSGRDAAKWQATRARSRKREAASAKPQARSRLRLRGRLRASRKFASVGLRWQFRSTTPMRKAVAVFRACFLFLAPLTLGLVSIPAPAAPPNGLAKQLDALIEGPDYKHATWGIVVVNAKTGETVYERNPEAMLAPASVTKLFSCAAALVAIGPDSTAETVVYQRGARVNGTLHGDLILVAAGDLTFGGRTKDGKTVFQNHDHTYANSGLGECALTDTDPLAALNDLAKQVKAAGINQIDGEIAIDDRLFVRTRSSGSGPDAVSPILVNDNLVDILIAPGAKPGDPAKVTTRPESGYYQCDSLVTTSDEKSAASVQLLPVGANQFAVRGKIPVGSKPLLRIYPIDDPTQFARSLFIEALRRNGVKPSAAVLRQALTILPTKDAYAELTKVASFQSPPFREAIAVTLKVSHNLYASTLPCLIAASKGQETVEAGLREERKILEKLGVDVSQISFGGGAGGASADHVTARATVQLLQGMAKRPEWDAYKAGLPIMGVDGTLADVVGADSPVRGKVFAKTGTLVWFDAANERVLLKSKALAGTMTTKAGTPLYLAIFVNNVPLPTGIGPGREGKLLGKLCEILHDAGP
;
A
#
# COMPACT_ATOMS: atom_id res chain seq x y z
N MET A 1 46.78 44.10 -20.63
CA MET A 1 47.88 43.65 -21.50
C MET A 1 47.57 42.19 -21.86
N VAL A 2 47.04 41.81 -23.04
CA VAL A 2 47.61 41.89 -24.42
C VAL A 2 48.95 41.09 -24.40
N THR A 3 49.17 39.89 -24.99
CA THR A 3 48.56 39.14 -26.12
C THR A 3 49.13 37.68 -26.22
N LEU A 4 48.54 36.85 -27.09
CA LEU A 4 49.03 35.65 -27.84
C LEU A 4 48.84 34.28 -27.14
N TRP A 5 48.35 33.19 -27.76
CA TRP A 5 48.23 32.85 -29.19
C TRP A 5 47.09 31.82 -29.43
N GLN A 6 46.37 31.98 -30.54
CA GLN A 6 45.34 31.08 -31.07
C GLN A 6 45.97 29.97 -31.94
N GLY A 7 45.32 28.80 -32.01
CA GLY A 7 45.39 27.95 -33.20
C GLY A 7 45.38 26.45 -32.99
N GLN A 8 44.22 25.84 -32.70
CA GLN A 8 43.91 24.43 -33.08
C GLN A 8 42.44 24.08 -32.77
N SER A 9 41.52 24.48 -33.66
CA SER A 9 40.17 23.92 -33.68
C SER A 9 39.64 23.95 -35.12
N GLY A 10 39.97 22.91 -35.89
CA GLY A 10 39.56 22.84 -37.31
C GLY A 10 39.76 21.51 -38.02
N ARG A 11 40.17 20.43 -37.34
CA ARG A 11 40.39 19.12 -38.00
C ARG A 11 39.63 17.92 -37.43
N ASP A 12 38.93 18.04 -36.30
CA ASP A 12 38.15 16.92 -35.73
C ASP A 12 36.64 16.96 -36.02
N ALA A 13 36.12 18.07 -36.55
CA ALA A 13 34.72 18.16 -36.98
C ALA A 13 34.44 17.47 -38.34
N ALA A 14 35.47 17.17 -39.14
CA ALA A 14 35.31 16.56 -40.46
C ALA A 14 35.29 15.02 -40.43
N LYS A 15 35.77 14.37 -39.36
CA LYS A 15 35.77 12.89 -39.23
C LYS A 15 34.48 12.31 -38.62
N TRP A 16 33.67 13.13 -37.95
CA TRP A 16 32.41 12.67 -37.34
C TRP A 16 31.19 12.73 -38.29
N GLN A 17 31.23 13.56 -39.33
CA GLN A 17 30.14 13.64 -40.32
C GLN A 17 30.21 12.57 -41.43
N ALA A 18 31.38 11.99 -41.72
CA ALA A 18 31.53 10.96 -42.74
C ALA A 18 30.95 9.59 -42.33
N THR A 19 30.88 9.28 -41.04
CA THR A 19 30.35 8.00 -40.52
C THR A 19 28.82 7.97 -40.51
N ARG A 20 28.15 9.14 -40.38
CA ARG A 20 26.68 9.27 -40.40
C ARG A 20 26.08 9.22 -41.81
N ALA A 21 26.86 9.52 -42.85
CA ALA A 21 26.42 9.45 -44.25
C ALA A 21 26.45 8.04 -44.85
N ARG A 22 27.24 7.11 -44.28
CA ARG A 22 27.31 5.70 -44.74
C ARG A 22 26.22 4.79 -44.16
N SER A 23 25.62 5.11 -43.01
CA SER A 23 24.52 4.30 -42.47
C SER A 23 23.16 4.62 -43.10
N ARG A 24 22.90 5.89 -43.44
CA ARG A 24 21.65 6.31 -44.11
C ARG A 24 21.51 5.88 -45.57
N LYS A 25 22.59 5.42 -46.22
CA LYS A 25 22.56 4.82 -47.58
C LYS A 25 22.26 3.31 -47.60
N ARG A 26 22.18 2.63 -46.45
CA ARG A 26 21.84 1.20 -46.37
C ARG A 26 20.38 0.89 -46.02
N GLU A 27 19.62 1.86 -45.49
CA GLU A 27 18.19 1.68 -45.16
C GLU A 27 17.22 2.21 -46.23
N ALA A 28 17.69 2.89 -47.27
CA ALA A 28 16.85 3.47 -48.32
C ALA A 28 16.84 2.68 -49.65
N ALA A 29 17.34 1.43 -49.65
CA ALA A 29 17.44 0.60 -50.85
C ALA A 29 16.86 -0.80 -50.64
N SER A 30 15.61 -0.92 -50.20
CA SER A 30 14.81 -2.14 -50.43
C SER A 30 13.31 -1.87 -50.25
N ALA A 31 12.74 -1.02 -51.10
CA ALA A 31 11.31 -0.94 -51.26
C ALA A 31 10.96 -0.60 -52.72
N LYS A 32 10.57 -1.62 -53.51
CA LYS A 32 9.41 -1.63 -54.43
C LYS A 32 9.39 -2.90 -55.34
N PRO A 33 8.23 -3.24 -55.95
CA PRO A 33 7.70 -4.61 -56.04
C PRO A 33 7.73 -5.20 -57.46
N GLN A 34 7.57 -6.52 -57.61
CA GLN A 34 6.59 -7.17 -58.51
C GLN A 34 6.75 -8.71 -58.64
N ALA A 35 5.59 -9.32 -58.86
CA ALA A 35 5.27 -10.46 -59.73
C ALA A 35 5.56 -11.93 -59.30
N ARG A 36 4.51 -12.72 -59.53
CA ARG A 36 4.31 -14.15 -59.35
C ARG A 36 5.22 -14.99 -60.24
N SER A 37 5.67 -16.15 -59.77
CA SER A 37 5.68 -17.40 -60.56
C SER A 37 5.84 -18.64 -59.68
N ARG A 38 5.22 -19.72 -60.14
CA ARG A 38 5.12 -21.05 -59.53
C ARG A 38 6.33 -21.93 -59.91
N LEU A 39 6.54 -22.99 -59.10
CA LEU A 39 6.98 -24.38 -59.39
C LEU A 39 8.15 -24.82 -58.48
N ARG A 40 7.94 -25.89 -57.67
CA ARG A 40 8.40 -27.30 -57.86
C ARG A 40 9.95 -27.41 -57.81
N LEU A 41 10.61 -28.35 -57.13
CA LEU A 41 10.26 -29.67 -56.61
C LEU A 41 11.44 -30.19 -55.74
N ARG A 42 11.13 -31.07 -54.78
CA ARG A 42 11.89 -32.28 -54.35
C ARG A 42 13.31 -32.18 -53.74
N GLY A 43 13.46 -32.91 -52.63
CA GLY A 43 14.67 -33.69 -52.33
C GLY A 43 15.04 -33.74 -50.85
N ARG A 44 14.38 -34.61 -50.06
CA ARG A 44 14.96 -35.82 -49.42
C ARG A 44 15.79 -35.57 -48.15
N LEU A 45 15.25 -36.01 -47.01
CA LEU A 45 15.99 -36.64 -45.91
C LEU A 45 15.08 -37.70 -45.24
N ARG A 46 15.52 -38.96 -45.29
CA ARG A 46 15.14 -40.10 -44.40
C ARG A 46 16.01 -39.97 -43.14
N ALA A 47 15.75 -40.47 -41.94
CA ALA A 47 14.67 -41.11 -41.15
C ALA A 47 15.19 -40.99 -39.67
N SER A 48 14.50 -41.12 -38.54
CA SER A 48 13.41 -42.00 -38.16
C SER A 48 12.92 -41.68 -36.72
N ARG A 49 11.60 -41.83 -36.50
CA ARG A 49 10.90 -42.38 -35.29
C ARG A 49 10.88 -41.54 -33.99
N LYS A 50 9.75 -41.31 -33.30
CA LYS A 50 8.40 -41.96 -33.27
C LYS A 50 7.34 -41.02 -32.60
N PHE A 51 6.11 -41.06 -33.14
CA PHE A 51 4.74 -40.83 -32.57
C PHE A 51 4.45 -39.56 -31.71
N ALA A 52 3.33 -38.83 -31.83
CA ALA A 52 2.18 -38.82 -32.73
C ALA A 52 1.49 -37.45 -32.61
N SER A 53 1.12 -36.85 -33.73
CA SER A 53 0.18 -35.72 -33.84
C SER A 53 -1.26 -36.23 -33.58
N VAL A 54 -2.25 -35.40 -33.27
CA VAL A 54 -2.96 -34.50 -34.20
C VAL A 54 -3.72 -33.44 -33.39
N GLY A 55 -3.59 -32.18 -33.80
CA GLY A 55 -4.40 -31.07 -33.31
C GLY A 55 -5.62 -30.79 -34.18
N LEU A 56 -6.54 -30.01 -33.58
CA LEU A 56 -7.33 -28.90 -34.16
C LEU A 56 -8.16 -29.21 -35.42
N ARG A 57 -9.43 -28.82 -35.58
CA ARG A 57 -10.16 -27.61 -35.18
C ARG A 57 -11.54 -27.75 -35.86
N TRP A 58 -12.66 -27.31 -35.29
CA TRP A 58 -13.87 -27.05 -36.10
C TRP A 58 -14.68 -25.87 -35.57
N GLN A 59 -15.17 -25.06 -36.52
CA GLN A 59 -16.00 -23.87 -36.35
C GLN A 59 -17.49 -24.21 -36.53
N PHE A 60 -18.31 -23.52 -35.72
CA PHE A 60 -19.64 -22.93 -35.97
C PHE A 60 -20.89 -23.73 -36.41
N ARG A 61 -21.97 -23.37 -35.68
CA ARG A 61 -23.39 -23.14 -36.05
C ARG A 61 -24.46 -24.19 -35.68
N SER A 62 -25.27 -23.78 -34.69
CA SER A 62 -26.75 -23.81 -34.53
C SER A 62 -27.60 -24.82 -35.31
N THR A 63 -28.49 -25.55 -34.62
CA THR A 63 -29.96 -25.31 -34.49
C THR A 63 -30.62 -26.38 -33.59
N THR A 64 -31.67 -25.98 -32.86
CA THR A 64 -32.68 -26.72 -32.02
C THR A 64 -33.41 -27.89 -32.74
N PRO A 65 -34.41 -28.64 -32.17
CA PRO A 65 -35.06 -28.66 -30.82
C PRO A 65 -35.42 -30.07 -30.24
N MET A 66 -35.95 -30.15 -29.00
CA MET A 66 -37.06 -31.10 -28.71
C MET A 66 -37.89 -30.70 -27.48
N ARG A 67 -39.23 -30.81 -27.61
CA ARG A 67 -40.29 -30.50 -26.63
C ARG A 67 -41.17 -31.76 -26.42
N LYS A 68 -41.87 -31.78 -25.27
CA LYS A 68 -43.06 -32.59 -24.83
C LYS A 68 -42.74 -33.97 -24.23
N ALA A 69 -43.39 -34.48 -23.16
CA ALA A 69 -44.77 -34.36 -22.63
C ALA A 69 -44.77 -34.56 -21.08
N VAL A 70 -45.51 -33.84 -20.21
CA VAL A 70 -46.97 -33.81 -19.86
C VAL A 70 -47.46 -34.91 -18.89
N ALA A 71 -47.87 -34.44 -17.69
CA ALA A 71 -48.96 -34.86 -16.76
C ALA A 71 -48.98 -36.23 -16.05
N VAL A 72 -49.04 -36.16 -14.70
CA VAL A 72 -50.07 -36.84 -13.86
C VAL A 72 -50.44 -35.89 -12.70
N PHE A 73 -51.74 -35.72 -12.45
CA PHE A 73 -52.34 -34.81 -11.46
C PHE A 73 -53.30 -35.60 -10.55
N ARG A 74 -53.47 -35.11 -9.32
CA ARG A 74 -54.59 -35.27 -8.35
C ARG A 74 -54.63 -36.50 -7.43
N ALA A 75 -54.49 -36.24 -6.13
CA ALA A 75 -55.59 -36.34 -5.15
C ALA A 75 -55.17 -35.74 -3.78
N CYS A 76 -56.17 -35.30 -3.00
CA CYS A 76 -56.13 -34.83 -1.61
C CYS A 76 -56.07 -33.30 -1.38
N PHE A 77 -57.20 -32.65 -1.67
CA PHE A 77 -57.70 -31.53 -0.87
C PHE A 77 -58.49 -32.10 0.32
N LEU A 78 -58.29 -31.53 1.52
CA LEU A 78 -59.31 -31.15 2.53
C LEU A 78 -58.74 -31.27 3.96
N PHE A 79 -58.38 -30.12 4.56
CA PHE A 79 -58.60 -29.68 5.95
C PHE A 79 -57.71 -28.46 6.23
N LEU A 80 -58.16 -27.27 5.80
CA LEU A 80 -57.59 -26.00 6.30
C LEU A 80 -58.54 -25.47 7.39
N ALA A 81 -58.10 -25.56 8.64
CA ALA A 81 -58.62 -24.72 9.71
C ALA A 81 -58.02 -23.31 9.58
N PRO A 82 -58.74 -22.23 9.88
CA PRO A 82 -58.18 -20.89 9.85
C PRO A 82 -57.29 -20.70 11.08
N LEU A 83 -55.99 -20.90 10.93
CA LEU A 83 -55.02 -20.39 11.91
C LEU A 83 -54.93 -18.88 11.69
N THR A 84 -55.63 -18.11 12.52
CA THR A 84 -55.41 -16.67 12.62
C THR A 84 -54.01 -16.45 13.17
N LEU A 85 -53.03 -16.34 12.27
CA LEU A 85 -51.72 -15.79 12.57
C LEU A 85 -51.95 -14.35 13.03
N GLY A 86 -51.91 -14.15 14.35
CA GLY A 86 -51.75 -12.83 14.94
C GLY A 86 -50.47 -12.24 14.36
N LEU A 87 -50.64 -11.24 13.49
CA LEU A 87 -49.56 -10.35 13.08
C LEU A 87 -49.08 -9.65 14.35
N VAL A 88 -48.07 -10.22 15.00
CA VAL A 88 -47.28 -9.50 15.99
C VAL A 88 -46.61 -8.38 15.20
N SER A 89 -47.19 -7.18 15.26
CA SER A 89 -46.57 -5.98 14.75
C SER A 89 -45.28 -5.77 15.52
N ILE A 90 -44.14 -6.14 14.92
CA ILE A 90 -42.84 -5.72 15.40
C ILE A 90 -42.87 -4.19 15.34
N PRO A 91 -42.77 -3.47 16.47
CA PRO A 91 -42.79 -2.02 16.45
C PRO A 91 -41.69 -1.53 15.51
N ALA A 92 -42.05 -0.65 14.56
CA ALA A 92 -41.07 0.00 13.72
C ALA A 92 -40.05 0.71 14.64
N PRO A 93 -38.75 0.64 14.32
CA PRO A 93 -37.74 1.35 15.10
C PRO A 93 -38.17 2.83 15.23
N ALA A 94 -38.07 3.37 16.45
CA ALA A 94 -38.43 4.75 16.70
C ALA A 94 -37.67 5.66 15.74
N ALA A 95 -38.37 6.64 15.16
CA ALA A 95 -37.72 7.63 14.30
C ALA A 95 -36.58 8.30 15.08
N PRO A 96 -35.40 8.49 14.49
CA PRO A 96 -34.28 9.12 15.18
C PRO A 96 -34.69 10.49 15.73
N PRO A 97 -34.21 10.88 16.93
CA PRO A 97 -34.61 12.12 17.56
C PRO A 97 -34.27 13.35 16.68
N ASN A 98 -34.97 14.45 16.91
CA ASN A 98 -34.64 15.78 16.38
C ASN A 98 -34.60 15.91 14.84
N GLY A 99 -35.29 15.04 14.11
CA GLY A 99 -35.28 15.05 12.64
C GLY A 99 -33.93 14.65 12.04
N LEU A 100 -33.07 13.97 12.81
CA LEU A 100 -31.74 13.52 12.39
C LEU A 100 -31.78 12.75 11.07
N ALA A 101 -32.68 11.76 10.95
CA ALA A 101 -32.83 10.98 9.72
C ALA A 101 -33.07 11.88 8.50
N LYS A 102 -34.02 12.82 8.61
CA LYS A 102 -34.35 13.76 7.53
C LYS A 102 -33.15 14.61 7.11
N GLN A 103 -32.32 15.05 8.05
CA GLN A 103 -31.12 15.84 7.76
C GLN A 103 -30.03 15.02 7.07
N LEU A 104 -29.82 13.78 7.51
CA LEU A 104 -28.86 12.86 6.88
C LEU A 104 -29.33 12.44 5.48
N ASP A 105 -30.60 12.04 5.35
CA ASP A 105 -31.21 11.62 4.08
C ASP A 105 -31.15 12.73 3.03
N ALA A 106 -31.41 13.98 3.41
CA ALA A 106 -31.33 15.13 2.51
C ALA A 106 -29.94 15.33 1.88
N LEU A 107 -28.86 14.89 2.54
CA LEU A 107 -27.50 14.95 2.00
C LEU A 107 -27.18 13.75 1.10
N ILE A 108 -27.55 12.53 1.52
CA ILE A 108 -27.16 11.30 0.83
C ILE A 108 -28.05 10.98 -0.39
N GLU A 109 -29.24 11.59 -0.48
CA GLU A 109 -30.18 11.47 -1.61
C GLU A 109 -30.03 12.59 -2.66
N GLY A 110 -28.99 13.42 -2.53
CA GLY A 110 -28.69 14.46 -3.51
C GLY A 110 -28.46 13.92 -4.94
N PRO A 111 -28.59 14.77 -5.98
CA PRO A 111 -28.55 14.34 -7.38
C PRO A 111 -27.25 13.62 -7.77
N ASP A 112 -26.12 13.99 -7.16
CA ASP A 112 -24.82 13.37 -7.39
C ASP A 112 -24.75 11.91 -6.91
N TYR A 113 -25.66 11.50 -6.03
CA TYR A 113 -25.70 10.17 -5.40
C TYR A 113 -26.81 9.28 -5.95
N LYS A 114 -27.52 9.71 -7.01
CA LYS A 114 -28.63 8.95 -7.63
C LYS A 114 -28.28 7.51 -7.99
N HIS A 115 -27.02 7.25 -8.34
CA HIS A 115 -26.51 5.93 -8.71
C HIS A 115 -25.57 5.32 -7.67
N ALA A 116 -25.35 6.02 -6.57
CA ALA A 116 -24.47 5.59 -5.50
C ALA A 116 -25.16 4.53 -4.64
N THR A 117 -24.35 3.70 -3.98
CA THR A 117 -24.84 2.77 -2.96
C THR A 117 -24.31 3.23 -1.61
N TRP A 118 -25.21 3.70 -0.75
CA TRP A 118 -24.89 4.05 0.63
C TRP A 118 -25.07 2.84 1.55
N GLY A 119 -24.12 2.62 2.44
CA GLY A 119 -24.24 1.72 3.59
C GLY A 119 -23.86 2.47 4.85
N ILE A 120 -24.79 2.62 5.79
CA ILE A 120 -24.61 3.43 6.98
C ILE A 120 -25.15 2.65 8.17
N VAL A 121 -24.35 2.57 9.24
CA VAL A 121 -24.79 2.13 10.56
C VAL A 121 -24.19 3.09 11.58
N VAL A 122 -25.05 3.63 12.45
CA VAL A 122 -24.67 4.44 13.61
C VAL A 122 -25.38 3.88 14.83
N VAL A 123 -24.63 3.57 15.88
CA VAL A 123 -25.16 3.02 17.12
C VAL A 123 -24.65 3.82 18.32
N ASN A 124 -25.48 3.89 19.35
CA ASN A 124 -25.05 4.38 20.66
C ASN A 124 -24.05 3.39 21.26
N ALA A 125 -22.83 3.84 21.52
CA ALA A 125 -21.75 2.97 21.99
C ALA A 125 -21.96 2.43 23.42
N LYS A 126 -22.82 3.08 24.22
CA LYS A 126 -23.17 2.64 25.59
C LYS A 126 -24.32 1.62 25.59
N THR A 127 -25.40 1.92 24.87
CA THR A 127 -26.62 1.08 24.90
C THR A 127 -26.65 0.02 23.81
N GLY A 128 -25.89 0.21 22.74
CA GLY A 128 -25.94 -0.64 21.54
C GLY A 128 -27.12 -0.34 20.61
N GLU A 129 -27.99 0.61 20.97
CA GLU A 129 -29.17 0.95 20.18
C GLU A 129 -28.79 1.63 18.86
N THR A 130 -29.50 1.27 17.79
CA THR A 130 -29.35 1.91 16.49
C THR A 130 -29.86 3.34 16.55
N VAL A 131 -28.99 4.29 16.20
CA VAL A 131 -29.31 5.71 16.06
C VAL A 131 -29.77 6.02 14.63
N TYR A 132 -29.11 5.42 13.64
CA TYR A 132 -29.46 5.56 12.23
C TYR A 132 -28.87 4.39 11.43
N GLU A 133 -29.60 3.88 10.43
CA GLU A 133 -29.08 2.91 9.48
C GLU A 133 -29.64 3.12 8.07
N ARG A 134 -28.83 2.79 7.06
CA ARG A 134 -29.19 2.79 5.63
C ARG A 134 -28.48 1.61 4.97
N ASN A 135 -29.22 0.69 4.36
CA ASN A 135 -28.70 -0.53 3.72
C ASN A 135 -27.58 -1.23 4.53
N PRO A 136 -27.82 -1.56 5.81
CA PRO A 136 -26.77 -2.01 6.72
C PRO A 136 -26.08 -3.31 6.28
N GLU A 137 -26.78 -4.17 5.53
CA GLU A 137 -26.30 -5.46 5.02
C GLU A 137 -25.71 -5.41 3.60
N ALA A 138 -25.64 -4.24 2.98
CA ALA A 138 -25.07 -4.14 1.62
C ALA A 138 -23.58 -4.47 1.67
N MET A 139 -23.15 -5.42 0.82
CA MET A 139 -21.73 -5.70 0.60
C MET A 139 -21.11 -4.58 -0.24
N LEU A 140 -20.20 -3.84 0.38
CA LEU A 140 -19.64 -2.61 -0.15
C LEU A 140 -18.12 -2.72 -0.21
N ALA A 141 -17.52 -2.13 -1.24
CA ALA A 141 -16.07 -2.02 -1.30
C ALA A 141 -15.59 -1.10 -0.16
N PRO A 142 -14.80 -1.60 0.81
CA PRO A 142 -14.44 -0.85 2.02
C PRO A 142 -13.34 0.19 1.78
N ALA A 143 -12.56 0.01 0.70
CA ALA A 143 -11.26 0.65 0.58
C ALA A 143 -10.44 0.45 1.88
N SER A 144 -9.68 1.47 2.30
CA SER A 144 -8.84 1.39 3.50
C SER A 144 -9.57 1.21 4.84
N VAL A 145 -10.91 1.16 4.88
CA VAL A 145 -11.62 0.70 6.09
C VAL A 145 -11.32 -0.78 6.38
N THR A 146 -10.89 -1.58 5.41
CA THR A 146 -10.34 -2.94 5.65
C THR A 146 -9.24 -2.95 6.72
N LYS A 147 -8.45 -1.87 6.82
CA LYS A 147 -7.37 -1.77 7.80
C LYS A 147 -7.86 -1.80 9.25
N LEU A 148 -9.12 -1.47 9.51
CA LEU A 148 -9.73 -1.68 10.83
C LEU A 148 -9.67 -3.16 11.21
N PHE A 149 -10.07 -4.04 10.29
CA PHE A 149 -10.13 -5.49 10.51
C PHE A 149 -8.73 -6.09 10.67
N SER A 150 -7.81 -5.79 9.74
CA SER A 150 -6.45 -6.33 9.78
C SER A 150 -5.65 -5.81 10.97
N CYS A 151 -5.79 -4.53 11.34
CA CYS A 151 -5.13 -3.99 12.53
C CYS A 151 -5.71 -4.55 13.83
N ALA A 152 -7.04 -4.72 13.93
CA ALA A 152 -7.67 -5.34 15.09
C ALA A 152 -7.19 -6.79 15.26
N ALA A 153 -7.21 -7.57 14.19
CA ALA A 153 -6.74 -8.96 14.22
C ALA A 153 -5.24 -9.05 14.56
N ALA A 154 -4.40 -8.18 14.01
CA ALA A 154 -2.98 -8.16 14.31
C ALA A 154 -2.71 -7.79 15.77
N LEU A 155 -3.40 -6.79 16.33
CA LEU A 155 -3.27 -6.41 17.74
C LEU A 155 -3.67 -7.56 18.67
N VAL A 156 -4.76 -8.27 18.37
CA VAL A 156 -5.20 -9.43 19.17
C VAL A 156 -4.26 -10.63 19.01
N ALA A 157 -3.69 -10.85 17.82
CA ALA A 157 -2.79 -11.97 17.56
C ALA A 157 -1.40 -11.78 18.18
N ILE A 158 -0.86 -10.56 18.09
CA ILE A 158 0.54 -10.24 18.39
C ILE A 158 0.67 -9.53 19.74
N GLY A 159 -0.28 -8.67 20.10
CA GLY A 159 -0.25 -7.83 21.30
C GLY A 159 0.32 -6.42 21.04
N PRO A 160 -0.23 -5.36 21.66
CA PRO A 160 0.18 -3.97 21.42
C PRO A 160 1.57 -3.61 21.95
N ASP A 161 2.05 -4.33 22.97
CA ASP A 161 3.35 -4.12 23.62
C ASP A 161 4.47 -5.00 23.04
N SER A 162 4.12 -5.93 22.16
CA SER A 162 5.09 -6.83 21.54
C SER A 162 6.09 -6.06 20.71
N THR A 163 7.32 -6.54 20.70
CA THR A 163 8.43 -5.97 19.95
C THR A 163 9.10 -7.07 19.12
N ALA A 164 9.69 -6.70 18.00
CA ALA A 164 10.44 -7.61 17.13
C ALA A 164 11.95 -7.35 17.30
N GLU A 165 12.73 -8.42 17.50
CA GLU A 165 14.19 -8.34 17.59
C GLU A 165 14.81 -8.73 16.24
N THR A 166 15.42 -7.77 15.55
CA THR A 166 16.23 -8.03 14.35
C THR A 166 17.67 -8.26 14.76
N VAL A 167 18.20 -9.46 14.48
CA VAL A 167 19.50 -9.90 15.00
C VAL A 167 20.52 -10.06 13.87
N VAL A 168 21.76 -9.68 14.13
CA VAL A 168 22.91 -9.97 13.25
C VAL A 168 23.76 -11.05 13.90
N TYR A 169 23.91 -12.17 13.20
CA TYR A 169 24.77 -13.28 13.58
C TYR A 169 26.08 -13.24 12.80
N GLN A 170 27.17 -13.63 13.43
CA GLN A 170 28.38 -14.02 12.72
C GLN A 170 28.39 -15.53 12.48
N ARG A 171 28.87 -15.94 11.30
CA ARG A 171 29.18 -17.33 10.98
C ARG A 171 30.60 -17.42 10.45
N GLY A 172 31.46 -18.16 11.14
CA GLY A 172 32.88 -18.28 10.83
C GLY A 172 33.75 -17.84 12.01
N ALA A 173 35.06 -17.83 11.81
CA ALA A 173 36.01 -17.52 12.87
C ALA A 173 36.42 -16.04 12.83
N ARG A 174 36.56 -15.44 14.01
CA ARG A 174 37.08 -14.08 14.16
C ARG A 174 38.53 -14.12 14.64
N VAL A 175 39.46 -13.54 13.87
CA VAL A 175 40.89 -13.48 14.17
C VAL A 175 41.36 -12.03 14.04
N ASN A 176 41.92 -11.47 15.12
CA ASN A 176 42.45 -10.10 15.15
C ASN A 176 41.49 -9.02 14.61
N GLY A 177 40.19 -9.19 14.87
CA GLY A 177 39.14 -8.27 14.41
C GLY A 177 38.69 -8.47 12.96
N THR A 178 39.26 -9.42 12.23
CA THR A 178 38.73 -9.87 10.93
C THR A 178 37.82 -11.07 11.12
N LEU A 179 36.60 -10.98 10.61
CA LEU A 179 35.69 -12.11 10.49
C LEU A 179 35.97 -12.85 9.18
N HIS A 180 36.56 -14.04 9.28
CA HIS A 180 36.70 -14.98 8.18
C HIS A 180 35.41 -15.79 8.03
N GLY A 181 34.40 -15.13 7.49
CA GLY A 181 33.06 -15.67 7.36
C GLY A 181 32.02 -14.58 7.12
N ASP A 182 30.76 -14.94 7.35
CA ASP A 182 29.60 -14.14 6.95
C ASP A 182 28.96 -13.41 8.13
N LEU A 183 28.35 -12.26 7.84
CA LEU A 183 27.30 -11.71 8.71
C LEU A 183 25.92 -12.00 8.12
N ILE A 184 24.98 -12.39 8.98
CA ILE A 184 23.62 -12.72 8.59
C ILE A 184 22.67 -11.90 9.46
N LEU A 185 21.96 -10.96 8.84
CA LEU A 185 20.89 -10.17 9.48
C LEU A 185 19.56 -10.90 9.28
N VAL A 186 18.91 -11.30 10.37
CA VAL A 186 17.63 -12.02 10.34
C VAL A 186 16.47 -11.05 10.45
N ALA A 187 15.70 -10.93 9.37
CA ALA A 187 14.60 -9.99 9.28
C ALA A 187 13.41 -10.43 10.15
N ALA A 188 13.02 -9.57 11.09
CA ALA A 188 12.01 -9.89 12.10
C ALA A 188 10.60 -9.37 11.79
N GLY A 189 10.37 -8.76 10.63
CA GLY A 189 9.07 -8.19 10.28
C GLY A 189 8.79 -6.83 10.95
N ASP A 190 9.81 -6.12 11.42
CA ASP A 190 9.66 -4.75 11.92
C ASP A 190 9.27 -3.81 10.78
N LEU A 191 8.02 -3.33 10.80
CA LEU A 191 7.47 -2.46 9.77
C LEU A 191 8.12 -1.08 9.74
N THR A 192 8.67 -0.63 10.87
CA THR A 192 9.26 0.71 11.02
C THR A 192 10.78 0.72 10.89
N PHE A 193 11.42 -0.45 11.01
CA PHE A 193 12.85 -0.74 11.06
C PHE A 193 13.76 0.49 11.26
N GLY A 194 13.56 1.17 12.39
CA GLY A 194 14.27 2.37 12.85
C GLY A 194 14.02 3.66 12.06
N GLY A 195 13.53 3.60 10.82
CA GLY A 195 13.45 4.74 9.91
C GLY A 195 12.41 5.80 10.26
N ARG A 196 11.49 5.50 11.19
CA ARG A 196 10.38 6.39 11.58
C ARG A 196 10.32 6.68 13.08
N THR A 197 11.32 6.28 13.88
CA THR A 197 11.26 6.47 15.34
C THR A 197 12.00 7.75 15.75
N LYS A 198 11.34 8.60 16.54
CA LYS A 198 11.92 9.77 17.18
C LYS A 198 11.38 9.89 18.60
N ASP A 199 12.25 10.06 19.59
CA ASP A 199 11.89 10.19 21.01
C ASP A 199 10.95 9.07 21.52
N GLY A 200 11.20 7.84 21.07
CA GLY A 200 10.42 6.65 21.46
C GLY A 200 9.04 6.53 20.83
N LYS A 201 8.68 7.40 19.87
CA LYS A 201 7.41 7.36 19.13
C LYS A 201 7.65 7.28 17.64
N THR A 202 6.72 6.66 16.92
CA THR A 202 6.79 6.64 15.46
C THR A 202 6.19 7.92 14.88
N VAL A 203 6.93 8.58 13.99
CA VAL A 203 6.54 9.81 13.32
C VAL A 203 6.00 9.54 11.91
N PHE A 204 5.08 10.41 11.49
CA PHE A 204 4.47 10.38 10.15
C PHE A 204 4.06 11.80 9.75
N GLN A 205 3.78 12.00 8.47
CA GLN A 205 3.17 13.23 7.96
C GLN A 205 1.72 12.95 7.57
N ASN A 206 0.81 13.92 7.75
CA ASN A 206 -0.60 13.74 7.36
C ASN A 206 -0.74 13.31 5.89
N HIS A 207 0.10 13.90 5.03
CA HIS A 207 0.34 13.47 3.65
C HIS A 207 1.71 12.78 3.57
N ASP A 208 1.71 11.48 3.85
CA ASP A 208 2.91 10.68 4.02
C ASP A 208 3.65 10.40 2.69
N HIS A 209 4.97 10.33 2.75
CA HIS A 209 5.85 10.20 1.58
C HIS A 209 5.53 9.00 0.67
N THR A 210 4.96 7.94 1.24
CA THR A 210 4.65 6.67 0.57
C THR A 210 3.65 6.86 -0.58
N TYR A 211 2.96 8.00 -0.59
CA TYR A 211 1.96 8.35 -1.61
C TYR A 211 2.32 9.59 -2.44
N ALA A 212 3.58 10.02 -2.45
CA ALA A 212 4.03 11.21 -3.18
C ALA A 212 3.75 11.15 -4.71
N ASN A 213 3.56 9.96 -5.26
CA ASN A 213 3.21 9.75 -6.68
C ASN A 213 1.70 9.59 -6.94
N SER A 214 0.85 9.65 -5.90
CA SER A 214 -0.60 9.39 -6.02
C SER A 214 -1.37 10.48 -6.76
N GLY A 215 -0.80 11.69 -6.86
CA GLY A 215 -1.51 12.87 -7.37
C GLY A 215 -2.57 13.43 -6.42
N LEU A 216 -2.65 12.93 -5.17
CA LEU A 216 -3.69 13.33 -4.20
C LEU A 216 -3.25 14.43 -3.20
N GLY A 217 -2.19 15.17 -3.50
CA GLY A 217 -1.73 16.31 -2.68
C GLY A 217 -0.21 16.39 -2.54
N GLU A 218 0.26 17.46 -1.90
CA GLU A 218 1.68 17.62 -1.53
C GLU A 218 1.99 16.68 -0.35
N CYS A 219 2.86 15.69 -0.57
CA CYS A 219 3.36 14.82 0.47
C CYS A 219 4.66 15.36 1.06
N ALA A 220 4.97 14.98 2.30
CA ALA A 220 6.15 15.43 3.02
C ALA A 220 6.94 14.26 3.60
N LEU A 221 8.24 14.48 3.77
CA LEU A 221 9.14 13.56 4.48
C LEU A 221 9.03 13.75 5.99
N THR A 222 9.29 12.67 6.72
CA THR A 222 9.65 12.76 8.14
C THR A 222 11.09 13.24 8.29
N ASP A 223 11.43 13.84 9.43
CA ASP A 223 12.78 14.34 9.74
C ASP A 223 13.70 13.25 10.34
N THR A 224 13.31 11.99 10.21
CA THR A 224 14.00 10.82 10.73
C THR A 224 15.03 10.27 9.74
N ASP A 225 16.09 9.63 10.23
CA ASP A 225 17.07 8.92 9.39
C ASP A 225 16.47 7.57 8.97
N PRO A 226 16.22 7.31 7.67
CA PRO A 226 15.66 6.04 7.22
C PRO A 226 16.61 4.86 7.40
N LEU A 227 17.89 5.13 7.72
CA LEU A 227 18.92 4.12 7.94
C LEU A 227 19.24 3.91 9.43
N ALA A 228 18.47 4.50 10.35
CA ALA A 228 18.78 4.49 11.78
C ALA A 228 19.05 3.07 12.34
N ALA A 229 18.18 2.09 12.07
CA ALA A 229 18.36 0.72 12.53
C ALA A 229 19.61 0.06 11.94
N LEU A 230 19.86 0.22 10.63
CA LEU A 230 21.03 -0.34 9.97
C LEU A 230 22.33 0.30 10.47
N ASN A 231 22.33 1.61 10.71
CA ASN A 231 23.46 2.34 11.27
C ASN A 231 23.71 1.90 12.73
N ASP A 232 22.66 1.67 13.52
CA ASP A 232 22.78 1.16 14.89
C ASP A 232 23.37 -0.26 14.94
N LEU A 233 22.81 -1.18 14.15
CA LEU A 233 23.35 -2.54 14.00
C LEU A 233 24.82 -2.52 13.56
N ALA A 234 25.19 -1.65 12.61
CA ALA A 234 26.57 -1.52 12.16
C ALA A 234 27.52 -1.02 13.26
N LYS A 235 27.09 -0.08 14.11
CA LYS A 235 27.85 0.37 15.29
C LYS A 235 28.06 -0.77 16.28
N GLN A 236 27.02 -1.55 16.54
CA GLN A 236 27.11 -2.71 17.44
C GLN A 236 28.06 -3.78 16.88
N VAL A 237 28.01 -4.08 15.58
CA VAL A 237 28.97 -5.00 14.92
C VAL A 237 30.42 -4.51 15.14
N LYS A 238 30.66 -3.21 14.96
CA LYS A 238 31.98 -2.61 15.24
C LYS A 238 32.36 -2.75 16.71
N ALA A 239 31.45 -2.46 17.63
CA ALA A 239 31.66 -2.56 19.07
C ALA A 239 31.90 -4.01 19.54
N ALA A 240 31.34 -4.99 18.84
CA ALA A 240 31.61 -6.41 19.06
C ALA A 240 33.05 -6.80 18.68
N GLY A 241 33.84 -5.90 18.09
CA GLY A 241 35.24 -6.12 17.72
C GLY A 241 35.45 -6.57 16.27
N ILE A 242 34.43 -6.48 15.41
CA ILE A 242 34.55 -6.80 13.98
C ILE A 242 34.96 -5.53 13.22
N ASN A 243 36.17 -5.54 12.68
CA ASN A 243 36.76 -4.44 11.91
C ASN A 243 36.76 -4.71 10.40
N GLN A 244 36.84 -5.97 10.00
CA GLN A 244 36.85 -6.42 8.62
C GLN A 244 36.03 -7.72 8.49
N ILE A 245 35.40 -7.92 7.34
CA ILE A 245 34.60 -9.11 7.03
C ILE A 245 35.01 -9.61 5.64
N ASP A 246 35.55 -10.82 5.58
CA ASP A 246 36.03 -11.41 4.33
C ASP A 246 34.96 -12.20 3.58
N GLY A 247 33.92 -12.67 4.27
CA GLY A 247 32.80 -13.37 3.67
C GLY A 247 31.67 -12.46 3.20
N GLU A 248 30.49 -13.05 3.10
CA GLU A 248 29.29 -12.38 2.63
C GLU A 248 28.54 -11.64 3.74
N ILE A 249 27.74 -10.67 3.30
CA ILE A 249 26.67 -10.11 4.11
C ILE A 249 25.36 -10.68 3.56
N ALA A 250 24.53 -11.28 4.38
CA ALA A 250 23.25 -11.86 3.98
C ALA A 250 22.10 -11.30 4.82
N ILE A 251 20.92 -11.25 4.21
CA ILE A 251 19.66 -10.96 4.89
C ILE A 251 18.85 -12.26 4.84
N ASP A 252 18.45 -12.77 6.00
CA ASP A 252 17.51 -13.88 6.10
C ASP A 252 16.09 -13.31 6.20
N ASP A 253 15.37 -13.37 5.09
CA ASP A 253 13.99 -12.91 4.95
C ASP A 253 12.99 -14.06 4.90
N ARG A 254 13.30 -15.20 5.53
CA ARG A 254 12.44 -16.40 5.53
C ARG A 254 11.39 -16.43 6.64
N LEU A 255 11.07 -15.28 7.25
CA LEU A 255 10.01 -15.18 8.26
C LEU A 255 8.63 -15.52 7.67
N PHE A 256 8.37 -15.07 6.44
CA PHE A 256 7.20 -15.41 5.66
C PHE A 256 7.52 -15.30 4.16
N VAL A 257 6.72 -15.95 3.32
CA VAL A 257 6.85 -15.92 1.87
C VAL A 257 6.50 -14.52 1.35
N ARG A 258 7.39 -13.94 0.53
CA ARG A 258 7.14 -12.65 -0.12
C ARG A 258 5.85 -12.68 -0.92
N THR A 259 5.09 -11.59 -0.86
CA THR A 259 3.82 -11.45 -1.58
C THR A 259 3.69 -10.04 -2.14
N ARG A 260 2.56 -9.76 -2.78
CA ARG A 260 2.22 -8.44 -3.31
C ARG A 260 1.30 -7.67 -2.38
N SER A 261 1.46 -6.36 -2.39
CA SER A 261 0.61 -5.46 -1.62
C SER A 261 -0.82 -5.51 -2.14
N SER A 262 -1.76 -5.57 -1.22
CA SER A 262 -3.19 -5.51 -1.48
C SER A 262 -3.72 -4.06 -1.62
N GLY A 263 -2.83 -3.09 -1.85
CA GLY A 263 -3.16 -1.68 -2.02
C GLY A 263 -2.15 -0.95 -2.90
N SER A 264 -2.41 0.32 -3.20
CA SER A 264 -1.47 1.17 -3.97
C SER A 264 -0.19 1.49 -3.18
N GLY A 265 0.84 1.98 -3.89
CA GLY A 265 2.15 2.27 -3.30
C GLY A 265 3.15 1.16 -3.60
N PRO A 266 4.12 0.90 -2.70
CA PRO A 266 5.07 -0.21 -2.86
C PRO A 266 4.34 -1.56 -3.00
N ASP A 267 4.75 -2.36 -3.99
CA ASP A 267 4.13 -3.66 -4.29
C ASP A 267 4.75 -4.80 -3.47
N ALA A 268 6.07 -4.80 -3.26
CA ALA A 268 6.76 -5.91 -2.61
C ALA A 268 6.56 -5.93 -1.08
N VAL A 269 5.84 -6.95 -0.59
CA VAL A 269 5.72 -7.29 0.83
C VAL A 269 6.80 -8.29 1.20
N SER A 270 7.64 -7.93 2.17
CA SER A 270 8.81 -8.70 2.61
C SER A 270 9.02 -8.59 4.12
N PRO A 271 9.72 -9.55 4.77
CA PRO A 271 10.04 -9.46 6.20
C PRO A 271 11.00 -8.34 6.62
N ILE A 272 11.70 -7.73 5.67
CA ILE A 272 12.56 -6.56 5.90
C ILE A 272 11.99 -5.37 5.14
N LEU A 273 11.84 -4.24 5.83
CA LEU A 273 11.34 -2.99 5.27
C LEU A 273 12.31 -1.87 5.62
N VAL A 274 12.97 -1.27 4.63
CA VAL A 274 13.81 -0.08 4.84
C VAL A 274 13.20 1.07 4.08
N ASN A 275 12.92 2.17 4.79
CA ASN A 275 12.25 3.35 4.22
C ASN A 275 10.97 2.99 3.44
N ASP A 276 10.13 2.10 3.99
CA ASP A 276 8.91 1.61 3.36
C ASP A 276 9.10 0.97 1.97
N ASN A 277 10.30 0.43 1.72
CA ASN A 277 10.72 -0.11 0.42
C ASN A 277 10.71 0.95 -0.69
N LEU A 278 11.11 2.18 -0.34
CA LEU A 278 11.14 3.33 -1.25
C LEU A 278 12.48 4.05 -1.22
N VAL A 279 12.79 4.68 -2.35
CA VAL A 279 13.72 5.80 -2.43
C VAL A 279 12.90 7.06 -2.62
N ASP A 280 13.01 7.99 -1.68
CA ASP A 280 12.49 9.34 -1.78
C ASP A 280 13.37 10.17 -2.71
N ILE A 281 12.76 11.01 -3.53
CA ILE A 281 13.42 11.84 -4.53
C ILE A 281 12.92 13.26 -4.35
N LEU A 282 13.78 14.11 -3.79
CA LEU A 282 13.49 15.51 -3.53
C LEU A 282 14.06 16.38 -4.65
N ILE A 283 13.22 17.20 -5.24
CA ILE A 283 13.54 17.99 -6.42
C ILE A 283 13.30 19.46 -6.09
N ALA A 284 14.37 20.22 -5.92
CA ALA A 284 14.31 21.65 -5.62
C ALA A 284 14.68 22.48 -6.86
N PRO A 285 13.97 23.59 -7.13
CA PRO A 285 14.32 24.46 -8.26
C PRO A 285 15.72 25.09 -8.07
N GLY A 286 16.36 25.39 -9.19
CA GLY A 286 17.56 26.24 -9.24
C GLY A 286 17.23 27.71 -8.98
N ALA A 287 18.25 28.58 -9.04
CA ALA A 287 18.12 29.98 -8.64
C ALA A 287 17.31 30.82 -9.65
N LYS A 288 17.36 30.47 -10.94
CA LYS A 288 16.64 31.18 -12.01
C LYS A 288 16.14 30.21 -13.10
N PRO A 289 15.16 30.64 -13.92
CA PRO A 289 14.72 29.86 -15.07
C PRO A 289 15.89 29.45 -15.99
N GLY A 290 15.88 28.20 -16.44
CA GLY A 290 16.93 27.57 -17.24
C GLY A 290 17.99 26.82 -16.41
N ASP A 291 18.17 27.14 -15.13
CA ASP A 291 19.13 26.45 -14.26
C ASP A 291 18.72 24.99 -14.03
N PRO A 292 19.66 24.05 -13.86
CA PRO A 292 19.34 22.69 -13.44
C PRO A 292 18.70 22.69 -12.04
N ALA A 293 17.68 21.86 -11.85
CA ALA A 293 17.12 21.60 -10.52
C ALA A 293 18.05 20.71 -9.70
N LYS A 294 18.06 20.89 -8.38
CA LYS A 294 18.77 20.01 -7.47
C LYS A 294 17.92 18.78 -7.17
N VAL A 295 18.40 17.61 -7.56
CA VAL A 295 17.76 16.31 -7.27
C VAL A 295 18.60 15.56 -6.25
N THR A 296 17.99 15.22 -5.12
CA THR A 296 18.62 14.42 -4.04
C THR A 296 17.74 13.24 -3.69
N THR A 297 18.32 12.19 -3.13
CA THR A 297 17.60 10.96 -2.80
C THR A 297 17.74 10.59 -1.33
N ARG A 298 16.75 9.86 -0.80
CA ARG A 298 16.76 9.37 0.59
C ARG A 298 16.14 7.96 0.65
N PRO A 299 16.88 6.93 1.14
CA PRO A 299 18.32 6.97 1.43
C PRO A 299 19.16 7.12 0.15
N GLU A 300 20.30 7.79 0.27
CA GLU A 300 21.36 7.75 -0.74
C GLU A 300 22.04 6.38 -0.70
N SER A 301 22.23 5.74 -1.86
CA SER A 301 22.86 4.42 -1.95
C SER A 301 23.42 4.15 -3.34
N GLY A 302 24.47 3.33 -3.40
CA GLY A 302 24.96 2.75 -4.65
C GLY A 302 24.08 1.62 -5.20
N TYR A 303 22.97 1.26 -4.51
CA TYR A 303 22.04 0.21 -4.95
C TYR A 303 21.32 0.55 -6.27
N TYR A 304 21.01 1.82 -6.49
CA TYR A 304 20.28 2.29 -7.66
C TYR A 304 21.09 3.33 -8.44
N GLN A 305 20.67 3.57 -9.68
CA GLN A 305 21.15 4.69 -10.49
C GLN A 305 20.01 5.65 -10.79
N CYS A 306 20.20 6.92 -10.43
CA CYS A 306 19.28 8.01 -10.72
C CYS A 306 19.90 8.92 -11.78
N ASP A 307 19.38 8.86 -13.00
CA ASP A 307 19.71 9.83 -14.05
C ASP A 307 18.73 11.01 -13.96
N SER A 308 19.20 12.18 -13.56
CA SER A 308 18.34 13.38 -13.43
C SER A 308 18.62 14.41 -14.50
N LEU A 309 17.57 14.82 -15.22
CA LEU A 309 17.57 15.99 -16.11
C LEU A 309 16.26 16.75 -15.87
N VAL A 310 16.29 17.61 -14.85
CA VAL A 310 15.17 18.50 -14.49
C VAL A 310 15.68 19.94 -14.56
N THR A 311 14.93 20.81 -15.25
CA THR A 311 15.28 22.22 -15.39
C THR A 311 14.30 23.12 -14.66
N THR A 312 14.79 24.27 -14.23
CA THR A 312 13.97 25.29 -13.56
C THR A 312 13.20 26.06 -14.61
N SER A 313 11.88 26.17 -14.46
CA SER A 313 11.00 26.96 -15.34
C SER A 313 10.61 28.28 -14.70
N ASP A 314 9.93 29.14 -15.46
CA ASP A 314 9.36 30.39 -14.95
C ASP A 314 8.34 30.12 -13.82
N GLU A 315 8.22 31.07 -12.90
CA GLU A 315 7.42 30.98 -11.67
C GLU A 315 5.95 30.61 -11.92
N LYS A 316 5.36 31.09 -13.02
CA LYS A 316 3.96 30.84 -13.38
C LYS A 316 3.70 29.47 -14.02
N SER A 317 4.75 28.69 -14.29
CA SER A 317 4.60 27.37 -14.90
C SER A 317 4.07 26.36 -13.88
N ALA A 318 3.41 25.30 -14.34
CA ALA A 318 3.13 24.14 -13.49
C ALA A 318 4.37 23.25 -13.39
N ALA A 319 4.63 22.67 -12.22
CA ALA A 319 5.62 21.61 -12.08
C ALA A 319 5.18 20.38 -12.88
N SER A 320 6.09 19.84 -13.68
CA SER A 320 5.86 18.63 -14.47
C SER A 320 7.12 17.80 -14.43
N VAL A 321 7.16 16.84 -13.51
CA VAL A 321 8.26 15.91 -13.36
C VAL A 321 7.74 14.49 -13.48
N GLN A 322 8.43 13.71 -14.31
CA GLN A 322 8.19 12.30 -14.56
C GLN A 322 9.35 11.47 -14.00
N LEU A 323 8.96 10.30 -13.49
CA LEU A 323 9.85 9.22 -13.11
C LEU A 323 9.68 8.08 -14.09
N LEU A 324 10.78 7.72 -14.74
CA LEU A 324 10.80 6.70 -15.76
C LEU A 324 11.70 5.56 -15.29
N PRO A 325 11.16 4.39 -14.95
CA PRO A 325 11.97 3.19 -14.79
C PRO A 325 12.67 2.87 -16.11
N VAL A 326 14.00 2.77 -16.10
CA VAL A 326 14.81 2.50 -17.30
C VAL A 326 15.58 1.17 -17.22
N GLY A 327 15.59 0.53 -16.06
CA GLY A 327 16.19 -0.77 -15.84
C GLY A 327 16.03 -1.23 -14.39
N ALA A 328 16.56 -2.41 -14.07
CA ALA A 328 16.57 -2.92 -12.70
C ALA A 328 17.36 -1.97 -11.79
N ASN A 329 16.71 -1.41 -10.77
CA ASN A 329 17.25 -0.39 -9.89
C ASN A 329 17.78 0.86 -10.64
N GLN A 330 17.23 1.17 -11.80
CA GLN A 330 17.63 2.35 -12.59
C GLN A 330 16.40 3.15 -12.98
N PHE A 331 16.45 4.45 -12.73
CA PHE A 331 15.36 5.35 -13.09
C PHE A 331 15.89 6.72 -13.54
N ALA A 332 15.11 7.34 -14.42
CA ALA A 332 15.35 8.69 -14.88
C ALA A 332 14.32 9.65 -14.29
N VAL A 333 14.79 10.82 -13.85
CA VAL A 333 13.97 11.96 -13.41
C VAL A 333 14.02 13.00 -14.52
N ARG A 334 12.86 13.36 -15.08
CA ARG A 334 12.76 14.27 -16.23
C ARG A 334 11.70 15.33 -16.01
N GLY A 335 11.95 16.55 -16.46
CA GLY A 335 10.90 17.56 -16.58
C GLY A 335 11.31 18.94 -16.11
N LYS A 336 10.34 19.69 -15.57
CA LYS A 336 10.49 21.08 -15.16
C LYS A 336 9.88 21.35 -13.79
N ILE A 337 10.52 22.24 -13.04
CA ILE A 337 10.04 22.74 -11.74
C ILE A 337 10.10 24.27 -11.71
N PRO A 338 9.05 24.99 -11.28
CA PRO A 338 9.05 26.46 -11.28
C PRO A 338 10.05 27.04 -10.28
N VAL A 339 10.73 28.12 -10.66
CA VAL A 339 11.56 28.90 -9.73
C VAL A 339 10.72 29.36 -8.55
N GLY A 340 11.29 29.33 -7.33
CA GLY A 340 10.61 29.75 -6.11
C GLY A 340 9.56 28.77 -5.56
N SER A 341 9.25 27.67 -6.28
CA SER A 341 8.34 26.65 -5.75
C SER A 341 8.95 25.89 -4.58
N LYS A 342 8.10 25.30 -3.74
CA LYS A 342 8.55 24.29 -2.77
C LYS A 342 9.20 23.11 -3.50
N PRO A 343 10.14 22.40 -2.85
CA PRO A 343 10.66 21.15 -3.38
C PRO A 343 9.54 20.15 -3.66
N LEU A 344 9.61 19.50 -4.81
CA LEU A 344 8.69 18.45 -5.22
C LEU A 344 9.21 17.11 -4.71
N LEU A 345 8.37 16.39 -3.96
CA LEU A 345 8.66 15.02 -3.54
C LEU A 345 8.09 14.03 -4.55
N ARG A 346 8.91 13.02 -4.86
CA ARG A 346 8.51 11.82 -5.57
C ARG A 346 9.13 10.60 -4.92
N ILE A 347 8.64 9.42 -5.28
CA ILE A 347 9.18 8.15 -4.78
C ILE A 347 9.49 7.18 -5.92
N TYR A 348 10.49 6.33 -5.72
CA TYR A 348 10.80 5.18 -6.55
C TYR A 348 10.66 3.90 -5.72
N PRO A 349 9.68 3.03 -6.02
CA PRO A 349 9.53 1.76 -5.32
C PRO A 349 10.67 0.77 -5.60
N ILE A 350 11.01 0.00 -4.57
CA ILE A 350 12.01 -1.06 -4.62
C ILE A 350 11.35 -2.42 -4.84
N ASP A 351 11.76 -3.12 -5.91
CA ASP A 351 11.23 -4.44 -6.28
C ASP A 351 11.87 -5.59 -5.47
N ASP A 352 13.14 -5.44 -5.04
CA ASP A 352 13.84 -6.41 -4.20
C ASP A 352 14.27 -5.80 -2.85
N PRO A 353 13.35 -5.73 -1.87
CA PRO A 353 13.63 -5.14 -0.55
C PRO A 353 14.79 -5.79 0.20
N THR A 354 15.03 -7.08 -0.03
CA THR A 354 16.09 -7.83 0.67
C THR A 354 17.46 -7.48 0.12
N GLN A 355 17.62 -7.42 -1.19
CA GLN A 355 18.87 -6.93 -1.76
C GLN A 355 19.08 -5.45 -1.43
N PHE A 356 18.03 -4.63 -1.41
CA PHE A 356 18.12 -3.23 -0.99
C PHE A 356 18.61 -3.09 0.47
N ALA A 357 17.99 -3.81 1.41
CA ALA A 357 18.42 -3.83 2.79
C ALA A 357 19.87 -4.34 2.95
N ARG A 358 20.26 -5.38 2.19
CA ARG A 358 21.64 -5.89 2.16
C ARG A 358 22.64 -4.82 1.72
N SER A 359 22.35 -4.15 0.60
CA SER A 359 23.20 -3.08 0.05
C SER A 359 23.36 -1.93 1.05
N LEU A 360 22.25 -1.48 1.64
CA LEU A 360 22.26 -0.44 2.65
C LEU A 360 23.01 -0.86 3.93
N PHE A 361 22.93 -2.13 4.34
CA PHE A 361 23.66 -2.62 5.50
C PHE A 361 25.17 -2.70 5.25
N ILE A 362 25.60 -3.12 4.06
CA ILE A 362 27.02 -3.05 3.63
C ILE A 362 27.53 -1.61 3.71
N GLU A 363 26.75 -0.65 3.24
CA GLU A 363 27.09 0.77 3.30
C GLU A 363 27.09 1.31 4.73
N ALA A 364 26.14 0.87 5.57
CA ALA A 364 26.11 1.21 7.00
C ALA A 364 27.34 0.69 7.74
N LEU A 365 27.76 -0.55 7.48
CA LEU A 365 29.00 -1.13 8.01
C LEU A 365 30.22 -0.26 7.65
N ARG A 366 30.33 0.15 6.37
CA ARG A 366 31.42 1.04 5.90
C ARG A 366 31.40 2.39 6.59
N ARG A 367 30.23 3.04 6.68
CA ARG A 367 30.07 4.33 7.37
C ARG A 367 30.48 4.26 8.85
N ASN A 368 30.30 3.10 9.49
CA ASN A 368 30.66 2.87 10.90
C ASN A 368 32.02 2.18 11.08
N GLY A 369 32.89 2.22 10.08
CA GLY A 369 34.29 1.80 10.21
C GLY A 369 34.53 0.28 10.21
N VAL A 370 33.58 -0.51 9.70
CA VAL A 370 33.73 -1.92 9.38
C VAL A 370 34.00 -2.07 7.88
N LYS A 371 34.95 -2.91 7.48
CA LYS A 371 35.37 -3.10 6.08
C LYS A 371 34.84 -4.44 5.53
N PRO A 372 33.63 -4.49 4.94
CA PRO A 372 33.15 -5.69 4.26
C PRO A 372 33.72 -5.82 2.85
N SER A 373 34.21 -7.02 2.53
CA SER A 373 34.64 -7.42 1.18
C SER A 373 33.45 -7.64 0.22
N ALA A 374 32.25 -7.85 0.76
CA ALA A 374 31.02 -8.00 0.00
C ALA A 374 30.73 -6.79 -0.90
N ALA A 375 30.42 -7.05 -2.17
CA ALA A 375 30.02 -6.02 -3.12
C ALA A 375 28.54 -5.61 -2.89
N VAL A 376 28.28 -4.30 -2.99
CA VAL A 376 26.96 -3.70 -2.73
C VAL A 376 25.88 -4.29 -3.64
N LEU A 377 26.16 -4.37 -4.95
CA LEU A 377 25.19 -4.79 -5.97
C LEU A 377 25.14 -6.29 -6.24
N ARG A 378 26.20 -7.04 -5.90
CA ARG A 378 26.23 -8.48 -6.13
C ARG A 378 25.28 -9.16 -5.15
N GLN A 379 24.50 -10.14 -5.61
CA GLN A 379 23.71 -10.98 -4.71
C GLN A 379 24.62 -11.73 -3.73
N ALA A 380 24.13 -11.98 -2.52
CA ALA A 380 24.86 -12.78 -1.53
C ALA A 380 25.10 -14.18 -2.10
N LEU A 381 26.36 -14.61 -2.16
CA LEU A 381 26.73 -15.97 -2.56
C LEU A 381 26.91 -16.85 -1.33
N THR A 382 25.83 -17.02 -0.58
CA THR A 382 25.88 -17.81 0.64
C THR A 382 24.59 -18.59 0.89
N ILE A 383 24.73 -19.79 1.43
CA ILE A 383 23.60 -20.61 1.87
C ILE A 383 23.24 -20.18 3.28
N LEU A 384 22.00 -19.77 3.50
CA LEU A 384 21.52 -19.43 4.83
C LEU A 384 21.51 -20.67 5.75
N PRO A 385 21.86 -20.55 7.04
CA PRO A 385 21.72 -21.63 8.01
C PRO A 385 20.29 -22.19 8.06
N THR A 386 20.12 -23.41 8.57
CA THR A 386 18.78 -23.87 8.99
C THR A 386 18.29 -23.02 10.17
N LYS A 387 16.97 -22.98 10.41
CA LYS A 387 16.40 -22.17 11.51
C LYS A 387 17.01 -22.57 12.86
N ASP A 388 17.18 -23.86 13.12
CA ASP A 388 17.75 -24.37 14.39
C ASP A 388 19.25 -24.03 14.55
N ALA A 389 20.00 -23.94 13.45
CA ALA A 389 21.43 -23.66 13.49
C ALA A 389 21.76 -22.25 14.02
N TYR A 390 20.81 -21.30 14.00
CA TYR A 390 21.02 -19.98 14.57
C TYR A 390 21.28 -19.98 16.08
N ALA A 391 20.78 -20.99 16.81
CA ALA A 391 21.01 -21.11 18.25
C ALA A 391 22.51 -21.27 18.60
N GLU A 392 23.29 -21.83 17.67
CA GLU A 392 24.73 -22.07 17.83
C GLU A 392 25.59 -20.93 17.28
N LEU A 393 24.99 -19.95 16.59
CA LEU A 393 25.71 -18.81 16.03
C LEU A 393 25.84 -17.68 17.05
N THR A 394 26.98 -16.98 17.01
CA THR A 394 27.19 -15.83 17.89
C THR A 394 26.40 -14.63 17.39
N LYS A 395 25.52 -14.10 18.25
CA LYS A 395 24.89 -12.78 18.07
C LYS A 395 25.93 -11.68 18.25
N VAL A 396 26.04 -10.76 17.29
CA VAL A 396 27.01 -9.64 17.34
C VAL A 396 26.36 -8.27 17.34
N ALA A 397 25.08 -8.18 16.98
CA ALA A 397 24.25 -6.99 17.11
C ALA A 397 22.78 -7.38 17.17
N SER A 398 21.95 -6.56 17.81
CA SER A 398 20.50 -6.66 17.68
C SER A 398 19.80 -5.31 17.76
N PHE A 399 18.66 -5.20 17.10
CA PHE A 399 17.83 -4.00 17.09
C PHE A 399 16.41 -4.38 17.52
N GLN A 400 15.91 -3.72 18.55
CA GLN A 400 14.55 -3.91 19.05
C GLN A 400 13.63 -2.88 18.42
N SER A 401 12.54 -3.32 17.79
CA SER A 401 11.51 -2.42 17.27
C SER A 401 10.84 -1.61 18.39
N PRO A 402 10.21 -0.46 18.08
CA PRO A 402 9.18 0.11 18.95
C PRO A 402 8.05 -0.91 19.22
N PRO A 403 7.24 -0.68 20.27
CA PRO A 403 6.06 -1.51 20.52
C PRO A 403 5.12 -1.56 19.31
N PHE A 404 4.54 -2.72 19.03
CA PHE A 404 3.76 -2.99 17.82
C PHE A 404 2.61 -2.01 17.58
N ARG A 405 2.02 -1.45 18.64
CA ARG A 405 1.02 -0.36 18.56
C ARG A 405 1.48 0.84 17.73
N GLU A 406 2.77 1.13 17.69
CA GLU A 406 3.31 2.27 16.94
C GLU A 406 3.21 2.04 15.41
N ALA A 407 3.50 0.81 14.96
CA ALA A 407 3.32 0.43 13.56
C ALA A 407 1.82 0.42 13.18
N ILE A 408 0.95 -0.02 14.09
CA ILE A 408 -0.52 0.07 13.91
C ILE A 408 -0.98 1.53 13.83
N ALA A 409 -0.42 2.41 14.67
CA ALA A 409 -0.74 3.83 14.63
C ALA A 409 -0.39 4.44 13.27
N VAL A 410 0.81 4.22 12.72
CA VAL A 410 1.15 4.68 11.36
C VAL A 410 0.20 4.07 10.32
N THR A 411 -0.07 2.77 10.42
CA THR A 411 -0.96 2.06 9.49
C THR A 411 -2.34 2.71 9.42
N LEU A 412 -2.91 3.08 10.57
CA LEU A 412 -4.24 3.68 10.65
C LEU A 412 -4.22 5.19 10.36
N LYS A 413 -3.30 5.96 10.97
CA LYS A 413 -3.19 7.43 10.85
C LYS A 413 -3.01 7.87 9.39
N VAL A 414 -2.02 7.31 8.71
CA VAL A 414 -1.69 7.67 7.32
C VAL A 414 -2.17 6.64 6.31
N SER A 415 -2.93 5.63 6.76
CA SER A 415 -3.48 4.59 5.89
C SER A 415 -2.42 3.80 5.13
N HIS A 416 -1.31 3.44 5.79
CA HIS A 416 -0.14 2.84 5.15
C HIS A 416 -0.44 1.44 4.56
N ASN A 417 -0.43 1.33 3.22
CA ASN A 417 -0.86 0.11 2.51
C ASN A 417 0.14 -1.02 2.64
N LEU A 418 1.44 -0.74 2.52
CA LEU A 418 2.47 -1.78 2.64
C LEU A 418 2.44 -2.41 4.04
N TYR A 419 2.25 -1.60 5.09
CA TYR A 419 2.16 -2.11 6.46
C TYR A 419 0.92 -2.99 6.62
N ALA A 420 -0.24 -2.48 6.21
CA ALA A 420 -1.48 -3.24 6.27
C ALA A 420 -1.43 -4.56 5.47
N SER A 421 -0.80 -4.55 4.30
CA SER A 421 -0.59 -5.77 3.49
C SER A 421 0.35 -6.77 4.16
N THR A 422 1.23 -6.30 5.04
CA THR A 422 2.16 -7.15 5.79
C THR A 422 1.52 -7.75 7.05
N LEU A 423 0.45 -7.14 7.59
CA LEU A 423 -0.19 -7.61 8.83
C LEU A 423 -0.66 -9.07 8.78
N PRO A 424 -1.35 -9.56 7.73
CA PRO A 424 -1.71 -10.98 7.66
C PRO A 424 -0.48 -11.90 7.66
N CYS A 425 0.62 -11.50 7.02
CA CYS A 425 1.87 -12.25 7.05
C CYS A 425 2.47 -12.33 8.46
N LEU A 426 2.42 -11.25 9.24
CA LEU A 426 2.88 -11.24 10.63
C LEU A 426 1.95 -12.06 11.54
N ILE A 427 0.64 -12.03 11.31
CA ILE A 427 -0.31 -12.91 11.99
C ILE A 427 0.04 -14.37 11.71
N ALA A 428 0.30 -14.74 10.46
CA ALA A 428 0.72 -16.09 10.09
C ALA A 428 2.03 -16.49 10.81
N ALA A 429 3.04 -15.61 10.76
CA ALA A 429 4.35 -15.85 11.38
C ALA A 429 4.23 -16.06 12.90
N SER A 430 3.35 -15.32 13.58
CA SER A 430 3.06 -15.51 15.01
C SER A 430 2.47 -16.89 15.36
N LYS A 431 2.00 -17.63 14.35
CA LYS A 431 1.47 -19.00 14.45
C LYS A 431 2.39 -20.05 13.81
N GLY A 432 3.61 -19.67 13.43
CA GLY A 432 4.54 -20.58 12.73
C GLY A 432 4.12 -20.89 11.29
N GLN A 433 3.32 -20.03 10.67
CA GLN A 433 2.87 -20.14 9.29
C GLN A 433 3.52 -19.04 8.44
N GLU A 434 3.64 -19.26 7.13
CA GLU A 434 4.47 -18.40 6.28
C GLU A 434 3.72 -17.74 5.11
N THR A 435 2.42 -18.02 4.91
CA THR A 435 1.67 -17.48 3.75
C THR A 435 0.61 -16.46 4.16
N VAL A 436 0.34 -15.50 3.27
CA VAL A 436 -0.70 -14.48 3.46
C VAL A 436 -2.09 -15.09 3.61
N GLU A 437 -2.40 -16.18 2.89
CA GLU A 437 -3.68 -16.89 2.97
C GLU A 437 -3.85 -17.62 4.30
N ALA A 438 -2.76 -18.09 4.90
CA ALA A 438 -2.80 -18.66 6.25
C ALA A 438 -3.10 -17.53 7.26
N GLY A 439 -2.43 -16.39 7.11
CA GLY A 439 -2.68 -15.16 7.87
C GLY A 439 -4.12 -14.68 7.84
N LEU A 440 -4.70 -14.56 6.63
CA LEU A 440 -6.11 -14.16 6.45
C LEU A 440 -7.10 -15.16 7.07
N ARG A 441 -6.77 -16.45 7.08
CA ARG A 441 -7.59 -17.47 7.76
C ARG A 441 -7.53 -17.33 9.29
N GLU A 442 -6.38 -16.98 9.85
CA GLU A 442 -6.25 -16.68 11.28
C GLU A 442 -6.93 -15.35 11.64
N GLU A 443 -6.80 -14.32 10.80
CA GLU A 443 -7.55 -13.06 10.93
C GLU A 443 -9.06 -13.32 10.98
N ARG A 444 -9.62 -14.10 10.05
CA ARG A 444 -11.05 -14.47 10.05
C ARG A 444 -11.48 -15.09 11.39
N LYS A 445 -10.70 -16.03 11.94
CA LYS A 445 -11.03 -16.67 13.24
C LYS A 445 -11.01 -15.67 14.39
N ILE A 446 -10.11 -14.69 14.36
CA ILE A 446 -10.05 -13.64 15.38
C ILE A 446 -11.27 -12.72 15.26
N LEU A 447 -11.62 -12.30 14.05
CA LEU A 447 -12.78 -11.44 13.78
C LEU A 447 -14.09 -12.12 14.23
N GLU A 448 -14.25 -13.42 13.96
CA GLU A 448 -15.39 -14.21 14.44
C GLU A 448 -15.48 -14.19 15.98
N LYS A 449 -14.35 -14.35 16.68
CA LYS A 449 -14.28 -14.26 18.15
C LYS A 449 -14.55 -12.85 18.70
N LEU A 450 -14.30 -11.81 17.90
CA LEU A 450 -14.68 -10.43 18.23
C LEU A 450 -16.18 -10.18 18.03
N GLY A 451 -16.93 -11.14 17.49
CA GLY A 451 -18.37 -11.04 17.24
C GLY A 451 -18.72 -10.44 15.88
N VAL A 452 -17.77 -10.39 14.95
CA VAL A 452 -18.05 -10.04 13.54
C VAL A 452 -18.69 -11.25 12.86
N ASP A 453 -19.83 -11.04 12.21
CA ASP A 453 -20.38 -12.04 11.30
C ASP A 453 -19.49 -12.13 10.05
N VAL A 454 -18.68 -13.18 10.00
CA VAL A 454 -17.70 -13.35 8.92
C VAL A 454 -18.32 -13.66 7.56
N SER A 455 -19.64 -13.91 7.48
CA SER A 455 -20.36 -13.98 6.20
C SER A 455 -20.57 -12.61 5.55
N GLN A 456 -20.40 -11.54 6.34
CA GLN A 456 -20.57 -10.14 5.93
C GLN A 456 -19.25 -9.45 5.55
N ILE A 457 -18.16 -10.20 5.43
CA ILE A 457 -16.85 -9.70 5.04
C ILE A 457 -16.22 -10.62 3.99
N SER A 458 -15.39 -10.05 3.13
CA SER A 458 -14.55 -10.76 2.18
C SER A 458 -13.25 -9.97 2.04
N PHE A 459 -12.10 -10.63 2.18
CA PHE A 459 -10.79 -9.99 2.10
C PHE A 459 -9.83 -10.78 1.22
N GLY A 460 -9.20 -10.08 0.27
CA GLY A 460 -8.08 -10.58 -0.52
C GLY A 460 -6.71 -10.16 0.02
N GLY A 461 -6.67 -9.30 1.04
CA GLY A 461 -5.47 -8.85 1.73
C GLY A 461 -5.81 -7.85 2.84
N GLY A 462 -4.79 -7.28 3.49
CA GLY A 462 -4.98 -6.43 4.67
C GLY A 462 -5.22 -4.94 4.40
N ALA A 463 -4.99 -4.44 3.18
CA ALA A 463 -4.97 -3.01 2.88
C ALA A 463 -6.29 -2.43 2.33
N GLY A 464 -7.15 -3.26 1.71
CA GLY A 464 -8.46 -2.81 1.21
C GLY A 464 -8.50 -2.38 -0.26
N GLY A 465 -7.48 -2.71 -1.05
CA GLY A 465 -7.43 -2.43 -2.49
C GLY A 465 -7.61 -3.68 -3.36
N ALA A 466 -7.81 -4.86 -2.79
CA ALA A 466 -8.03 -6.07 -3.57
C ALA A 466 -9.46 -6.11 -4.12
N SER A 467 -9.65 -6.64 -5.33
CA SER A 467 -10.98 -6.75 -5.95
C SER A 467 -11.96 -7.62 -5.15
N ALA A 468 -11.45 -8.50 -4.28
CA ALA A 468 -12.26 -9.33 -3.39
C ALA A 468 -12.79 -8.54 -2.18
N ASP A 469 -12.19 -7.41 -1.82
CA ASP A 469 -12.47 -6.73 -0.55
C ASP A 469 -13.89 -6.16 -0.50
N HIS A 470 -14.73 -6.71 0.38
CA HIS A 470 -16.09 -6.26 0.64
C HIS A 470 -16.42 -6.38 2.13
N VAL A 471 -17.16 -5.42 2.67
CA VAL A 471 -17.72 -5.48 4.03
C VAL A 471 -19.11 -4.88 4.03
N THR A 472 -19.91 -5.25 5.02
CA THR A 472 -21.12 -4.49 5.36
C THR A 472 -20.84 -3.39 6.38
N ALA A 473 -21.70 -2.38 6.43
CA ALA A 473 -21.63 -1.36 7.47
C ALA A 473 -21.88 -1.98 8.86
N ARG A 474 -22.77 -2.98 8.95
CA ARG A 474 -23.03 -3.71 10.19
C ARG A 474 -21.81 -4.46 10.70
N ALA A 475 -21.12 -5.22 9.86
CA ALA A 475 -19.90 -5.95 10.24
C ALA A 475 -18.80 -5.02 10.75
N THR A 476 -18.69 -3.83 10.15
CA THR A 476 -17.72 -2.82 10.59
C THR A 476 -18.05 -2.27 11.99
N VAL A 477 -19.34 -2.05 12.30
CA VAL A 477 -19.75 -1.65 13.66
C VAL A 477 -19.62 -2.79 14.67
N GLN A 478 -19.92 -4.04 14.28
CA GLN A 478 -19.68 -5.23 15.11
C GLN A 478 -18.20 -5.33 15.51
N LEU A 479 -17.27 -5.08 14.57
CA LEU A 479 -15.85 -5.04 14.87
C LEU A 479 -15.52 -4.00 15.95
N LEU A 480 -16.04 -2.77 15.82
CA LEU A 480 -15.81 -1.70 16.80
C LEU A 480 -16.37 -2.06 18.18
N GLN A 481 -17.58 -2.64 18.23
CA GLN A 481 -18.19 -3.12 19.47
C GLN A 481 -17.41 -4.27 20.10
N GLY A 482 -16.89 -5.18 19.29
CA GLY A 482 -16.05 -6.29 19.72
C GLY A 482 -14.72 -5.81 20.30
N MET A 483 -14.02 -4.95 19.56
CA MET A 483 -12.75 -4.36 19.99
C MET A 483 -12.91 -3.48 21.23
N ALA A 484 -14.02 -2.78 21.41
CA ALA A 484 -14.25 -1.95 22.60
C ALA A 484 -14.32 -2.74 23.92
N LYS A 485 -14.54 -4.06 23.85
CA LYS A 485 -14.56 -4.98 25.02
C LYS A 485 -13.19 -5.58 25.31
N ARG A 486 -12.17 -5.20 24.55
CA ARG A 486 -10.84 -5.81 24.57
C ARG A 486 -9.82 -4.89 25.24
N PRO A 487 -8.80 -5.44 25.95
CA PRO A 487 -7.72 -4.63 26.49
C PRO A 487 -6.91 -3.90 25.40
N GLU A 488 -6.91 -4.42 24.16
CA GLU A 488 -6.24 -3.79 23.02
C GLU A 488 -6.95 -2.54 22.47
N TRP A 489 -8.14 -2.19 22.99
CA TRP A 489 -8.97 -1.07 22.50
C TRP A 489 -8.22 0.26 22.50
N ASP A 490 -7.51 0.59 23.57
CA ASP A 490 -6.88 1.90 23.71
C ASP A 490 -5.77 2.10 22.66
N ALA A 491 -4.96 1.08 22.41
CA ALA A 491 -3.95 1.09 21.35
C ALA A 491 -4.60 1.20 19.96
N TYR A 492 -5.68 0.44 19.73
CA TYR A 492 -6.41 0.45 18.46
C TYR A 492 -7.05 1.82 18.18
N LYS A 493 -7.74 2.39 19.16
CA LYS A 493 -8.40 3.70 19.06
C LYS A 493 -7.38 4.84 18.94
N ALA A 494 -6.25 4.79 19.67
CA ALA A 494 -5.19 5.78 19.57
C ALA A 494 -4.57 5.86 18.17
N GLY A 495 -4.55 4.74 17.44
CA GLY A 495 -4.10 4.70 16.04
C GLY A 495 -5.06 5.36 15.05
N LEU A 496 -6.34 5.57 15.39
CA LEU A 496 -7.30 6.17 14.46
C LEU A 496 -6.99 7.65 14.20
N PRO A 497 -7.06 8.11 12.93
CA PRO A 497 -7.04 9.54 12.62
C PRO A 497 -8.11 10.31 13.39
N ILE A 498 -7.77 11.54 13.80
CA ILE A 498 -8.66 12.43 14.53
C ILE A 498 -9.12 13.54 13.58
N MET A 499 -10.45 13.70 13.43
CA MET A 499 -11.02 14.64 12.47
C MET A 499 -10.62 16.09 12.74
N GLY A 500 -10.09 16.74 11.70
CA GLY A 500 -9.53 18.08 11.76
C GLY A 500 -8.12 18.16 12.38
N VAL A 501 -7.61 17.09 12.99
CA VAL A 501 -6.39 17.16 13.82
C VAL A 501 -5.21 16.49 13.13
N ASP A 502 -5.35 15.22 12.73
CA ASP A 502 -4.20 14.46 12.23
C ASP A 502 -4.57 13.38 11.19
N GLY A 503 -3.51 12.84 10.58
CA GLY A 503 -3.56 11.77 9.60
C GLY A 503 -4.46 12.13 8.41
N THR A 504 -5.09 11.10 7.86
CA THR A 504 -6.00 11.24 6.70
C THR A 504 -7.28 12.05 6.97
N LEU A 505 -7.53 12.51 8.21
CA LEU A 505 -8.67 13.36 8.54
C LEU A 505 -8.29 14.81 8.89
N ALA A 506 -7.01 15.17 8.83
CA ALA A 506 -6.52 16.50 9.24
C ALA A 506 -7.25 17.66 8.54
N ASP A 507 -7.52 17.53 7.24
CA ASP A 507 -8.07 18.62 6.42
C ASP A 507 -9.54 18.41 6.02
N VAL A 508 -10.23 17.45 6.65
CA VAL A 508 -11.62 17.10 6.28
C VAL A 508 -12.63 18.16 6.72
N VAL A 509 -12.38 18.84 7.84
CA VAL A 509 -13.24 19.90 8.39
C VAL A 509 -12.44 21.15 8.72
N GLY A 510 -13.10 22.31 8.70
CA GLY A 510 -12.47 23.58 9.06
C GLY A 510 -12.17 23.71 10.55
N ALA A 511 -11.43 24.77 10.93
CA ALA A 511 -11.04 25.04 12.31
C ALA A 511 -12.26 25.20 13.25
N ASP A 512 -13.34 25.80 12.77
CA ASP A 512 -14.56 26.10 13.56
C ASP A 512 -15.58 24.95 13.58
N SER A 513 -15.26 23.80 12.95
CA SER A 513 -16.18 22.68 12.89
C SER A 513 -16.43 22.08 14.29
N PRO A 514 -17.70 21.85 14.69
CA PRO A 514 -18.01 21.35 16.03
C PRO A 514 -17.50 19.92 16.28
N VAL A 515 -17.15 19.17 15.22
CA VAL A 515 -16.63 17.80 15.32
C VAL A 515 -15.10 17.70 15.31
N ARG A 516 -14.39 18.82 15.17
CA ARG A 516 -12.93 18.86 15.26
C ARG A 516 -12.49 18.26 16.60
N GLY A 517 -11.62 17.25 16.55
CA GLY A 517 -11.11 16.55 17.74
C GLY A 517 -12.08 15.55 18.39
N LYS A 518 -13.31 15.39 17.87
CA LYS A 518 -14.36 14.55 18.47
C LYS A 518 -14.68 13.28 17.69
N VAL A 519 -14.06 13.08 16.52
CA VAL A 519 -14.26 11.90 15.66
C VAL A 519 -12.91 11.21 15.48
N PHE A 520 -12.84 9.95 15.89
CA PHE A 520 -11.69 9.06 15.76
C PHE A 520 -12.07 7.97 14.78
N ALA A 521 -11.62 8.06 13.53
CA ALA A 521 -12.14 7.18 12.49
C ALA A 521 -11.12 6.92 11.38
N LYS A 522 -11.21 5.72 10.81
CA LYS A 522 -10.45 5.35 9.62
C LYS A 522 -11.21 5.75 8.36
N THR A 523 -10.48 6.37 7.45
CA THR A 523 -10.96 6.70 6.10
C THR A 523 -10.79 5.55 5.12
N GLY A 524 -11.64 5.51 4.09
CA GLY A 524 -11.48 4.70 2.89
C GLY A 524 -11.63 5.57 1.63
N THR A 525 -10.77 5.39 0.64
CA THR A 525 -10.93 5.98 -0.70
C THR A 525 -10.41 4.99 -1.73
N LEU A 526 -11.25 4.64 -2.70
CA LEU A 526 -10.89 3.81 -3.86
C LEU A 526 -11.50 4.45 -5.10
N VAL A 527 -10.67 4.69 -6.11
CA VAL A 527 -11.05 5.34 -7.35
C VAL A 527 -10.57 4.54 -8.54
N TRP A 528 -11.35 4.51 -9.61
CA TRP A 528 -10.94 4.00 -10.92
C TRP A 528 -11.15 5.06 -11.98
N PHE A 529 -10.30 5.07 -13.00
CA PHE A 529 -10.51 5.92 -14.16
C PHE A 529 -11.52 5.26 -15.10
N ASP A 530 -12.65 5.93 -15.30
CA ASP A 530 -13.67 5.58 -16.28
C ASP A 530 -13.27 6.19 -17.62
N ALA A 531 -12.50 5.45 -18.39
CA ALA A 531 -11.99 5.91 -19.68
C ALA A 531 -13.09 6.19 -20.70
N ALA A 532 -14.24 5.51 -20.62
CA ALA A 532 -15.35 5.70 -21.56
C ALA A 532 -16.04 7.06 -21.38
N ASN A 533 -16.02 7.60 -20.17
CA ASN A 533 -16.63 8.89 -19.84
C ASN A 533 -15.60 9.95 -19.40
N GLU A 534 -14.30 9.66 -19.59
CA GLU A 534 -13.16 10.53 -19.26
C GLU A 534 -13.24 11.17 -17.85
N ARG A 535 -13.64 10.36 -16.86
CA ARG A 535 -13.85 10.82 -15.48
C ARG A 535 -13.39 9.80 -14.45
N VAL A 536 -13.41 10.19 -13.18
CA VAL A 536 -13.13 9.29 -12.06
C VAL A 536 -14.42 8.65 -11.56
N LEU A 537 -14.44 7.32 -11.48
CA LEU A 537 -15.43 6.60 -10.69
C LEU A 537 -14.89 6.42 -9.28
N LEU A 538 -15.51 7.09 -8.32
CA LEU A 538 -15.27 6.86 -6.90
C LEU A 538 -15.93 5.53 -6.52
N LYS A 539 -15.15 4.47 -6.59
CA LYS A 539 -15.57 3.12 -6.21
C LYS A 539 -15.95 3.06 -4.75
N SER A 540 -15.22 3.74 -3.87
CA SER A 540 -15.55 3.83 -2.45
C SER A 540 -15.06 5.12 -1.83
N LYS A 541 -15.91 5.76 -1.03
CA LYS A 541 -15.52 6.66 0.05
C LYS A 541 -16.13 6.13 1.35
N ALA A 542 -15.33 6.04 2.39
CA ALA A 542 -15.79 5.49 3.65
C ALA A 542 -15.16 6.19 4.86
N LEU A 543 -15.88 6.11 5.98
CA LEU A 543 -15.46 6.57 7.30
C LEU A 543 -16.04 5.63 8.36
N ALA A 544 -15.20 5.03 9.19
CA ALA A 544 -15.66 4.15 10.26
C ALA A 544 -14.82 4.31 11.53
N GLY A 545 -15.48 4.35 12.68
CA GLY A 545 -14.83 4.58 13.97
C GLY A 545 -15.80 5.05 15.05
N THR A 546 -15.34 5.93 15.93
CA THR A 546 -16.11 6.45 17.05
C THR A 546 -16.19 7.97 17.03
N MET A 547 -17.28 8.51 17.55
CA MET A 547 -17.43 9.95 17.76
C MET A 547 -18.20 10.25 19.05
N THR A 548 -18.22 11.51 19.45
CA THR A 548 -19.02 11.99 20.59
C THR A 548 -20.01 13.07 20.14
N THR A 549 -21.29 12.93 20.52
CA THR A 549 -22.33 13.93 20.23
C THR A 549 -22.18 15.16 21.12
N LYS A 550 -22.94 16.22 20.82
CA LYS A 550 -23.00 17.44 21.63
C LYS A 550 -23.52 17.17 23.05
N ALA A 551 -24.41 16.19 23.19
CA ALA A 551 -24.91 15.71 24.48
C ALA A 551 -23.91 14.83 25.26
N GLY A 552 -22.74 14.52 24.67
CA GLY A 552 -21.73 13.65 25.29
C GLY A 552 -21.97 12.16 25.07
N THR A 553 -22.89 11.78 24.20
CA THR A 553 -23.16 10.37 23.87
C THR A 553 -22.06 9.85 22.94
N PRO A 554 -21.35 8.77 23.31
CA PRO A 554 -20.40 8.14 22.40
C PRO A 554 -21.15 7.30 21.37
N LEU A 555 -20.71 7.36 20.12
CA LEU A 555 -21.26 6.59 19.00
C LEU A 555 -20.19 5.70 18.38
N TYR A 556 -20.60 4.55 17.86
CA TYR A 556 -19.87 3.84 16.80
C TYR A 556 -20.57 4.09 15.47
N LEU A 557 -19.79 4.34 14.43
CA LEU A 557 -20.31 4.56 13.08
C LEU A 557 -19.49 3.83 12.03
N ALA A 558 -20.18 3.45 10.96
CA ALA A 558 -19.57 3.09 9.69
C ALA A 558 -20.43 3.67 8.56
N ILE A 559 -19.83 4.53 7.75
CA ILE A 559 -20.48 5.28 6.67
C ILE A 559 -19.71 4.97 5.38
N PHE A 560 -20.40 4.41 4.40
CA PHE A 560 -19.85 4.05 3.09
C PHE A 560 -20.71 4.66 1.99
N VAL A 561 -20.06 5.14 0.94
CA VAL A 561 -20.68 5.42 -0.35
C VAL A 561 -19.84 4.80 -1.46
N ASN A 562 -20.45 3.89 -2.22
CA ASN A 562 -19.84 3.28 -3.39
C ASN A 562 -20.42 3.82 -4.69
N ASN A 563 -19.61 3.69 -5.75
CA ASN A 563 -20.02 3.88 -7.14
C ASN A 563 -20.55 5.30 -7.45
N VAL A 564 -19.82 6.33 -7.01
CA VAL A 564 -20.15 7.74 -7.35
C VAL A 564 -19.36 8.15 -8.59
N PRO A 565 -20.00 8.43 -9.74
CA PRO A 565 -19.31 9.01 -10.88
C PRO A 565 -19.00 10.48 -10.58
N LEU A 566 -17.73 10.83 -10.42
CA LEU A 566 -17.34 12.19 -10.10
C LEU A 566 -17.39 13.07 -11.36
N PRO A 567 -17.86 14.33 -11.25
CA PRO A 567 -17.72 15.30 -12.33
C PRO A 567 -16.24 15.55 -12.68
N THR A 568 -15.95 15.90 -13.93
CA THR A 568 -14.59 16.23 -14.37
C THR A 568 -13.99 17.36 -13.53
N GLY A 569 -12.75 17.19 -13.10
CA GLY A 569 -12.04 18.14 -12.23
C GLY A 569 -12.42 18.06 -10.74
N ILE A 570 -13.41 17.26 -10.36
CA ILE A 570 -13.79 17.05 -8.96
C ILE A 570 -13.10 15.79 -8.44
N GLY A 571 -12.28 15.97 -7.40
CA GLY A 571 -11.60 14.87 -6.71
C GLY A 571 -12.40 14.30 -5.53
N PRO A 572 -11.96 13.15 -4.99
CA PRO A 572 -12.62 12.45 -3.87
C PRO A 572 -12.57 13.19 -2.52
N GLY A 573 -11.96 14.39 -2.49
CA GLY A 573 -11.98 15.30 -1.34
C GLY A 573 -13.38 15.87 -1.07
N ARG A 574 -14.22 16.02 -2.11
CA ARG A 574 -15.61 16.48 -1.95
C ARG A 574 -16.41 15.55 -1.05
N GLU A 575 -16.38 14.25 -1.33
CA GLU A 575 -17.07 13.25 -0.53
C GLU A 575 -16.44 13.11 0.86
N GLY A 576 -15.13 13.35 1.00
CA GLY A 576 -14.49 13.44 2.31
C GLY A 576 -15.13 14.53 3.18
N LYS A 577 -15.28 15.74 2.63
CA LYS A 577 -15.96 16.85 3.32
C LYS A 577 -17.43 16.55 3.59
N LEU A 578 -18.12 15.85 2.68
CA LEU A 578 -19.49 15.39 2.93
C LEU A 578 -19.57 14.46 4.14
N LEU A 579 -18.67 13.48 4.27
CA LEU A 579 -18.65 12.59 5.45
C LEU A 579 -18.37 13.39 6.75
N GLY A 580 -17.54 14.44 6.67
CA GLY A 580 -17.37 15.40 7.76
C GLY A 580 -18.68 16.12 8.12
N LYS A 581 -19.45 16.57 7.11
CA LYS A 581 -20.76 17.20 7.32
C LYS A 581 -21.79 16.26 7.95
N LEU A 582 -21.81 14.98 7.56
CA LEU A 582 -22.64 13.97 8.20
C LEU A 582 -22.27 13.81 9.69
N CYS A 583 -20.98 13.87 10.03
CA CYS A 583 -20.54 13.86 11.42
C CYS A 583 -21.00 15.11 12.18
N GLU A 584 -20.98 16.30 11.57
CA GLU A 584 -21.52 17.52 12.20
C GLU A 584 -23.00 17.37 12.56
N ILE A 585 -23.82 16.84 11.63
CA ILE A 585 -25.24 16.58 11.87
C ILE A 585 -25.43 15.54 12.99
N LEU A 586 -24.67 14.44 12.97
CA LEU A 586 -24.69 13.44 14.05
C LEU A 586 -24.27 14.03 15.39
N HIS A 587 -23.34 14.98 15.40
CA HIS A 587 -22.90 15.66 16.61
C HIS A 587 -24.02 16.52 17.20
N ASP A 588 -24.67 17.33 16.37
CA ASP A 588 -25.65 18.33 16.82
C ASP A 588 -27.04 17.75 17.10
N ALA A 589 -27.49 16.80 16.27
CA ALA A 589 -28.84 16.22 16.33
C ALA A 589 -28.88 14.78 16.86
N GLY A 590 -27.72 14.17 17.09
CA GLY A 590 -27.62 12.84 17.72
C GLY A 590 -28.09 12.83 19.18
N PRO A 591 -28.30 11.62 19.74
CA PRO A 591 -28.78 11.44 21.11
C PRO A 591 -27.78 11.89 22.18
#